data_AF-X1K3L7-F1
#
_entry.id   AF-X1K3L7-F1
#
_cell.length_a   1.000
_cell.length_b   1.000
_cell.length_c   1.000
_cell.angle_alpha   90.00
_cell.angle_beta   90.00
_cell.angle_gamma   90.00
#
_symmetry.space_group_name_H-M   'P 1'
#
loop_
_entity.id
_entity.type
_entity.pdbx_description
1 polymer ?
#
loop_
_entity_poly.entity_id
_entity_poly.type
_entity_poly.pdbx_seq_one_letter_code
_entity_poly.pdbx_strand_id
1 'polypeptide(L)'
;MNSIILSFYAGEGLTPTEFVGFGNYVKLFTQYPFKERFFNAFGNTIKFFIIVTLIQNVIGFFMAVLISRKFAGSKFFRRVSFLPATLSVLVVGFLFSLMLNPVWGIFDKILEFLRLGFLIRPWLGDPATALPVIAIVISWQWMGEAILFYMG
;
A
#
# COMPACT_ATOMS: atom_id res chain seq x y z
N MET A 1 4.18 16.88 -23.47
CA MET A 1 4.19 18.09 -22.65
C MET A 1 5.08 17.82 -21.44
N ASN A 2 6.17 18.57 -21.26
CA ASN A 2 7.17 18.26 -20.21
C ASN A 2 6.65 18.69 -18.83
N SER A 3 6.36 17.73 -17.95
CA SER A 3 5.88 17.99 -16.57
C SER A 3 6.83 18.88 -15.77
N ILE A 4 8.15 18.81 -16.08
CA ILE A 4 9.17 19.68 -15.49
C ILE A 4 8.94 21.14 -15.88
N ILE A 5 8.55 21.43 -17.11
CA ILE A 5 8.29 22.81 -17.54
C ILE A 5 7.02 23.31 -16.85
N LEU A 6 5.96 22.48 -16.81
CA LEU A 6 4.68 22.85 -16.18
C LEU A 6 4.80 23.19 -14.69
N SER A 7 5.76 22.63 -13.96
CA SER A 7 5.94 22.95 -12.54
C SER A 7 6.41 24.39 -12.29
N PHE A 8 6.94 25.07 -13.31
CA PHE A 8 7.31 26.50 -13.24
C PHE A 8 6.18 27.44 -13.68
N TYR A 9 5.02 26.91 -14.07
CA TYR A 9 3.87 27.69 -14.50
C TYR A 9 2.70 27.56 -13.51
N ALA A 10 1.85 28.57 -13.43
CA ALA A 10 0.61 28.60 -12.66
C ALA A 10 -0.57 29.03 -13.56
N GLY A 11 -1.79 28.87 -13.05
CA GLY A 11 -3.02 29.22 -13.77
C GLY A 11 -4.11 28.17 -13.56
N GLU A 12 -5.36 28.58 -13.78
CA GLU A 12 -6.51 27.68 -13.74
C GLU A 12 -6.62 26.90 -15.06
N GLY A 13 -6.86 25.59 -14.98
CA GLY A 13 -7.04 24.71 -16.14
C GLY A 13 -5.92 23.68 -16.34
N LEU A 14 -6.03 22.88 -17.40
CA LEU A 14 -5.10 21.77 -17.70
C LEU A 14 -3.75 22.24 -18.26
N THR A 15 -3.66 23.49 -18.72
CA THR A 15 -2.45 24.09 -19.28
C THR A 15 -2.19 25.44 -18.62
N PRO A 16 -1.43 25.48 -17.50
CA PRO A 16 -1.06 26.74 -16.87
C PRO A 16 -0.23 27.59 -17.83
N THR A 17 -0.59 28.88 -17.95
CA THR A 17 -0.01 29.82 -18.92
C THR A 17 0.89 30.88 -18.27
N GLU A 18 0.81 31.06 -16.95
CA GLU A 18 1.55 32.08 -16.22
C GLU A 18 2.89 31.53 -15.73
N PHE A 19 4.03 32.08 -16.16
CA PHE A 19 5.33 31.66 -15.64
C PHE A 19 5.59 32.26 -14.26
N VAL A 20 5.67 31.41 -13.23
CA VAL A 20 5.89 31.80 -11.83
C VAL A 20 7.27 31.39 -11.31
N GLY A 21 8.15 30.86 -12.16
CA GLY A 21 9.45 30.33 -11.77
C GLY A 21 9.31 29.32 -10.63
N PHE A 22 10.07 29.51 -9.54
CA PHE A 22 10.01 28.62 -8.38
C PHE A 22 8.82 28.87 -7.42
N GLY A 23 7.88 29.75 -7.78
CA GLY A 23 6.74 30.13 -6.93
C GLY A 23 5.93 28.94 -6.41
N ASN A 24 5.70 27.92 -7.24
CA ASN A 24 5.01 26.69 -6.84
C ASN A 24 5.76 25.91 -5.75
N TYR A 25 7.09 25.85 -5.83
CA TYR A 25 7.92 25.16 -4.83
C TYR A 25 7.97 25.93 -3.52
N VAL A 26 8.14 27.26 -3.57
CA VAL A 26 8.08 28.10 -2.36
C VAL A 26 6.73 27.91 -1.68
N LYS A 27 5.63 28.01 -2.43
CA LYS A 27 4.28 27.76 -1.93
C LYS A 27 4.14 26.37 -1.30
N LEU A 28 4.63 25.33 -1.96
CA LEU A 28 4.58 23.96 -1.48
C LEU A 28 5.33 23.77 -0.15
N PHE A 29 6.51 24.34 -0.01
CA PHE A 29 7.39 24.09 1.15
C PHE A 29 7.24 25.11 2.29
N THR A 30 6.61 26.27 2.07
CA THR A 30 6.53 27.34 3.10
C THR A 30 5.10 27.73 3.48
N GLN A 31 4.11 27.58 2.61
CA GLN A 31 2.77 28.13 2.84
C GLN A 31 1.79 27.09 3.40
N TYR A 32 0.97 27.50 4.37
CA TYR A 32 -0.17 26.71 4.83
C TYR A 32 -1.31 26.74 3.79
N PRO A 33 -2.03 25.64 3.53
CA PRO A 33 -1.88 24.30 4.10
C PRO A 33 -0.93 23.38 3.31
N PHE A 34 -0.29 23.87 2.25
CA PHE A 34 0.52 23.06 1.31
C PHE A 34 1.72 22.39 1.98
N LYS A 35 2.46 23.15 2.81
CA LYS A 35 3.61 22.64 3.57
C LYS A 35 3.21 21.45 4.44
N GLU A 36 2.18 21.62 5.25
CA GLU A 36 1.73 20.59 6.17
C GLU A 36 1.23 19.34 5.42
N ARG A 37 0.41 19.54 4.39
CA ARG A 37 -0.08 18.43 3.55
C ARG A 37 1.07 17.69 2.86
N PHE A 38 2.08 18.40 2.38
CA PHE A 38 3.25 17.79 1.75
C PHE A 38 4.01 16.90 2.73
N PHE A 39 4.40 17.43 3.90
CA PHE A 39 5.15 16.64 4.89
C PHE A 39 4.32 15.50 5.49
N ASN A 40 3.01 15.69 5.68
CA ASN A 40 2.11 14.61 6.11
C ASN A 40 2.01 13.50 5.05
N ALA A 41 1.82 13.86 3.79
CA ALA A 41 1.77 12.89 2.69
C ALA A 41 3.11 12.15 2.55
N PHE A 42 4.23 12.89 2.58
CA PHE A 42 5.57 12.31 2.53
C PHE A 42 5.82 11.34 3.68
N GLY A 43 5.48 11.72 4.91
CA GLY A 43 5.58 10.85 6.08
C GLY A 43 4.74 9.58 5.94
N ASN A 44 3.53 9.69 5.40
CA ASN A 44 2.68 8.53 5.11
C ASN A 44 3.29 7.64 4.02
N THR A 45 3.85 8.20 2.95
CA THR A 45 4.56 7.45 1.91
C THR A 45 5.74 6.68 2.49
N ILE A 46 6.56 7.30 3.35
CA ILE A 46 7.69 6.63 4.00
C ILE A 46 7.22 5.51 4.93
N LYS A 47 6.20 5.74 5.76
CA LYS A 47 5.62 4.70 6.62
C LYS A 47 5.09 3.52 5.80
N PHE A 48 4.34 3.81 4.74
CA PHE A 48 3.80 2.81 3.83
C PHE A 48 4.92 2.00 3.18
N PHE A 49 5.94 2.68 2.64
CA PHE A 49 7.12 2.06 2.06
C PHE A 49 7.81 1.12 3.05
N ILE A 50 8.11 1.58 4.27
CA ILE A 50 8.78 0.77 5.29
C ILE A 50 7.96 -0.48 5.62
N ILE A 51 6.65 -0.35 5.85
CA ILE A 51 5.79 -1.50 6.17
C ILE A 51 5.80 -2.51 5.02
N VAL A 52 5.58 -2.04 3.79
CA VAL A 52 5.53 -2.91 2.61
C VAL A 52 6.87 -3.61 2.39
N THR A 53 7.98 -2.87 2.42
CA THR A 53 9.32 -3.41 2.25
C THR A 53 9.64 -4.43 3.34
N LEU A 54 9.39 -4.13 4.61
CA LEU A 54 9.67 -5.07 5.69
C LEU A 54 8.85 -6.36 5.56
N ILE A 55 7.54 -6.26 5.33
CA ILE A 55 6.68 -7.44 5.20
C ILE A 55 7.11 -8.29 4.00
N GLN A 56 7.29 -7.67 2.82
CA GLN A 56 7.65 -8.41 1.62
C GLN A 56 9.04 -9.04 1.70
N ASN A 57 10.05 -8.34 2.24
CA ASN A 57 11.40 -8.89 2.34
C ASN A 57 11.47 -10.01 3.38
N VAL A 58 10.90 -9.79 4.58
CA VAL A 58 10.91 -10.79 5.65
C VAL A 58 10.14 -12.03 5.24
N ILE A 59 8.86 -11.89 4.85
CA ILE A 59 8.04 -13.04 4.49
C ILE A 59 8.55 -13.67 3.19
N GLY A 60 8.95 -12.87 2.21
CA GLY A 60 9.51 -13.33 0.95
C GLY A 60 10.73 -14.23 1.15
N PHE A 61 11.69 -13.78 1.97
CA PHE A 61 12.88 -14.54 2.30
C PHE A 61 12.56 -15.86 3.00
N PHE A 62 11.74 -15.83 4.07
CA PHE A 62 11.41 -17.04 4.82
C PHE A 62 10.66 -18.06 3.97
N MET A 63 9.68 -17.60 3.18
CA MET A 63 8.92 -18.46 2.28
C MET A 63 9.79 -19.02 1.14
N ALA A 64 10.70 -18.22 0.59
CA ALA A 64 11.66 -18.69 -0.42
C ALA A 64 12.54 -19.82 0.12
N VAL A 65 13.12 -19.66 1.31
CA VAL A 65 13.92 -20.71 1.96
C VAL A 65 13.10 -21.98 2.19
N LEU A 66 11.84 -21.85 2.63
CA LEU A 66 10.97 -22.99 2.87
C LEU A 66 10.63 -23.74 1.57
N ILE A 67 10.26 -23.02 0.51
CA ILE A 67 9.87 -23.58 -0.78
C ILE A 67 11.08 -24.21 -1.50
N SER A 68 12.27 -23.63 -1.36
CA SER A 68 13.51 -24.12 -1.98
C SER A 68 13.96 -25.49 -1.47
N ARG A 69 13.43 -25.99 -0.34
CA ARG A 69 13.71 -27.35 0.18
C ARG A 69 13.09 -28.49 -0.64
N LYS A 70 12.42 -28.19 -1.78
CA LYS A 70 11.86 -29.16 -2.74
C LYS A 70 10.96 -30.25 -2.12
N PHE A 71 10.18 -29.91 -1.09
CA PHE A 71 9.14 -30.81 -0.59
C PHE A 71 7.99 -30.96 -1.61
N ALA A 72 7.17 -32.01 -1.45
CA ALA A 72 6.13 -32.39 -2.42
C ALA A 72 5.14 -31.24 -2.78
N GLY A 73 4.92 -30.28 -1.87
CA GLY A 73 4.04 -29.12 -2.08
C GLY A 73 4.70 -27.87 -2.64
N SER A 74 6.03 -27.82 -2.79
CA SER A 74 6.78 -26.60 -3.17
C SER A 74 6.25 -25.92 -4.46
N LYS A 75 5.94 -26.70 -5.50
CA LYS A 75 5.36 -26.19 -6.76
C LYS A 75 3.93 -25.64 -6.60
N PHE A 76 3.16 -26.14 -5.62
CA PHE A 76 1.82 -25.63 -5.33
C PHE A 76 1.91 -24.30 -4.60
N PHE A 77 2.71 -24.22 -3.53
CA PHE A 77 2.93 -22.98 -2.79
C PHE A 77 3.47 -21.87 -3.69
N ARG A 78 4.44 -22.18 -4.56
CA ARG A 78 4.93 -21.22 -5.56
C ARG A 78 3.82 -20.68 -6.47
N ARG A 79 2.82 -21.48 -6.86
CA ARG A 79 1.71 -21.00 -7.70
C ARG A 79 0.73 -20.15 -6.90
N VAL A 80 0.35 -20.61 -5.72
CA VAL A 80 -0.62 -19.91 -4.86
C VAL A 80 -0.10 -18.55 -4.40
N SER A 81 1.20 -18.44 -4.11
CA SER A 81 1.83 -17.16 -3.76
C SER A 81 1.75 -16.10 -4.86
N PHE A 82 1.54 -16.50 -6.12
CA PHE A 82 1.43 -15.60 -7.28
C PHE A 82 0.00 -15.26 -7.67
N LEU A 83 -0.99 -16.05 -7.23
CA LEU A 83 -2.39 -15.80 -7.54
C LEU A 83 -2.83 -14.36 -7.18
N PRO A 84 -2.44 -13.78 -6.03
CA PRO A 84 -2.84 -12.41 -5.69
C PRO A 84 -2.32 -11.36 -6.69
N ALA A 85 -1.11 -11.53 -7.21
CA ALA A 85 -0.48 -10.58 -8.14
C ALA A 85 -1.18 -10.54 -9.51
N THR A 86 -1.95 -11.58 -9.85
CA THR A 86 -2.75 -11.61 -11.09
C THR A 86 -4.04 -10.80 -11.01
N LEU A 87 -4.48 -10.46 -9.80
CA LEU A 87 -5.68 -9.65 -9.58
C LEU A 87 -5.35 -8.16 -9.78
N SER A 88 -6.28 -7.42 -10.39
CA SER A 88 -6.11 -5.97 -10.52
C SER A 88 -6.17 -5.29 -9.14
N VAL A 89 -5.40 -4.23 -8.96
CA VAL A 89 -5.36 -3.45 -7.70
C VAL A 89 -6.75 -2.97 -7.31
N LEU A 90 -7.59 -2.58 -8.28
CA LEU A 90 -8.97 -2.17 -8.03
C LEU A 90 -9.82 -3.31 -7.46
N VAL A 91 -9.73 -4.52 -8.03
CA VAL A 91 -10.48 -5.69 -7.54
C VAL A 91 -10.02 -6.08 -6.14
N VAL A 92 -8.71 -6.09 -5.88
CA VAL A 92 -8.16 -6.37 -4.55
C VAL A 92 -8.66 -5.34 -3.53
N GLY A 93 -8.57 -4.05 -3.86
CA GLY A 93 -9.08 -2.98 -3.00
C GLY A 93 -10.57 -3.12 -2.70
N PHE A 94 -11.37 -3.44 -3.71
CA PHE A 94 -12.81 -3.70 -3.54
C PHE A 94 -13.05 -4.90 -2.61
N LEU A 95 -12.47 -6.06 -2.88
CA LEU A 95 -12.63 -7.27 -2.06
C LEU A 95 -12.25 -7.03 -0.60
N PHE A 96 -11.09 -6.42 -0.35
CA PHE A 96 -10.67 -6.10 1.01
C PHE A 96 -11.57 -5.06 1.68
N SER A 97 -12.11 -4.08 0.94
CA SER A 97 -13.09 -3.15 1.51
C SER A 97 -14.38 -3.84 1.98
N LEU A 98 -14.82 -4.90 1.28
CA LEU A 98 -15.95 -5.73 1.70
C LEU A 98 -15.58 -6.57 2.93
N MET A 99 -14.39 -7.19 2.92
CA MET A 99 -13.91 -8.04 4.03
C MET A 99 -13.68 -7.26 5.33
N LEU A 100 -13.23 -6.01 5.23
CA LEU A 100 -12.93 -5.09 6.33
C LEU A 100 -14.13 -4.21 6.71
N ASN A 101 -15.31 -4.46 6.13
CA ASN A 101 -16.51 -3.71 6.45
C ASN A 101 -16.89 -3.90 7.93
N PRO A 102 -17.13 -2.83 8.70
CA PRO A 102 -17.35 -2.93 10.15
C PRO A 102 -18.72 -3.52 10.54
N VAL A 103 -19.65 -3.68 9.59
CA VAL A 103 -21.02 -4.16 9.86
C VAL A 103 -21.16 -5.65 9.54
N TRP A 104 -20.61 -6.08 8.40
CA TRP A 104 -20.82 -7.45 7.89
C TRP A 104 -19.53 -8.12 7.38
N GLY A 105 -18.39 -7.44 7.51
CA GLY A 105 -17.09 -7.93 7.07
C GLY A 105 -16.68 -9.22 7.77
N ILE A 106 -16.03 -10.10 7.01
CA ILE A 106 -15.57 -11.39 7.54
C ILE A 106 -14.42 -11.24 8.53
N PHE A 107 -13.63 -10.16 8.43
CA PHE A 107 -12.47 -9.96 9.29
C PHE A 107 -12.86 -9.80 10.76
N ASP A 108 -13.88 -8.99 11.04
CA ASP A 108 -14.38 -8.78 12.41
C ASP A 108 -14.96 -10.08 12.97
N LYS A 109 -15.71 -10.84 12.17
CA LYS A 109 -16.24 -12.16 12.58
C LYS A 109 -15.13 -13.16 12.92
N ILE A 110 -14.02 -13.14 12.18
CA ILE A 110 -12.85 -13.97 12.48
C ILE A 110 -12.24 -13.56 13.82
N LEU A 111 -12.11 -12.26 14.08
CA LEU A 111 -11.60 -11.77 15.37
C LEU A 111 -12.53 -12.14 16.53
N GLU A 112 -13.84 -12.01 16.38
CA GLU A 112 -14.81 -12.45 17.38
C GLU A 112 -14.70 -13.95 17.65
N PHE A 113 -14.61 -14.77 16.60
CA PHE A 113 -14.44 -16.22 16.71
C PHE A 113 -13.16 -16.60 17.48
N LEU A 114 -12.07 -15.87 17.25
CA LEU A 114 -10.79 -16.04 17.96
C LEU A 114 -10.79 -15.41 19.37
N ARG A 115 -11.92 -14.86 19.84
CA ARG A 115 -12.05 -14.11 21.10
C ARG A 115 -11.17 -12.86 21.16
N LEU A 116 -10.82 -12.31 20.01
CA LEU A 116 -10.04 -11.08 19.81
C LEU A 116 -10.94 -9.87 19.48
N GLY A 117 -12.23 -9.91 19.85
CA GLY A 117 -13.18 -8.85 19.54
C GLY A 117 -12.78 -7.46 20.05
N PHE A 118 -11.93 -7.39 21.09
CA PHE A 118 -11.38 -6.12 21.60
C PHE A 118 -10.42 -5.41 20.61
N LEU A 119 -9.96 -6.09 19.56
CA LEU A 119 -9.15 -5.52 18.48
C LEU A 119 -10.00 -4.90 17.36
N ILE A 120 -11.31 -5.15 17.33
CA ILE A 120 -12.21 -4.66 16.27
C ILE A 120 -12.28 -3.15 16.32
N ARG A 121 -12.01 -2.53 15.17
CA ARG A 121 -11.95 -1.08 14.97
C ARG A 121 -12.39 -0.78 13.54
N PRO A 122 -12.78 0.47 13.22
CA PRO A 122 -13.04 0.86 11.84
C PRO A 122 -11.73 0.87 11.02
N TRP A 123 -11.33 -0.30 10.49
CA TRP A 123 -10.01 -0.57 9.87
C TRP A 123 -9.60 0.42 8.78
N LEU A 124 -10.56 0.92 8.01
CA LEU A 124 -10.33 1.88 6.93
C LEU A 124 -10.83 3.29 7.30
N GLY A 125 -11.56 3.43 8.40
CA GLY A 125 -12.12 4.70 8.87
C GLY A 125 -11.26 5.43 9.91
N ASP A 126 -10.38 4.72 10.60
CA ASP A 126 -9.43 5.29 11.55
C ASP A 126 -8.07 5.55 10.86
N PRO A 127 -7.56 6.80 10.82
CA PRO A 127 -6.25 7.12 10.25
C PRO A 127 -5.09 6.32 10.85
N ALA A 128 -5.21 5.86 12.11
CA ALA A 128 -4.17 5.07 12.77
C ALA A 128 -4.07 3.64 12.21
N THR A 129 -5.17 3.08 11.70
CA THR A 129 -5.24 1.69 11.21
C THR A 129 -5.28 1.60 9.68
N ALA A 130 -5.84 2.61 9.00
CA ALA A 130 -6.02 2.60 7.56
C ALA A 130 -4.72 2.39 6.78
N LEU A 131 -3.66 3.15 7.09
CA LEU A 131 -2.38 3.05 6.38
C LEU A 131 -1.71 1.68 6.60
N PRO A 132 -1.54 1.17 7.83
CA PRO A 132 -1.02 -0.18 8.05
C PRO A 132 -1.84 -1.27 7.36
N VAL A 133 -3.18 -1.20 7.40
CA VAL A 133 -4.05 -2.19 6.78
C VAL A 133 -3.86 -2.20 5.26
N ILE A 134 -3.87 -1.03 4.60
CA ILE A 134 -3.65 -0.94 3.16
C ILE A 134 -2.25 -1.44 2.80
N ALA A 135 -1.23 -1.11 3.60
CA ALA A 135 0.13 -1.61 3.39
C ALA A 135 0.22 -3.14 3.50
N ILE A 136 -0.48 -3.76 4.45
CA ILE A 136 -0.54 -5.22 4.59
C ILE A 136 -1.23 -5.86 3.37
N VAL A 137 -2.34 -5.29 2.90
CA VAL A 137 -3.07 -5.79 1.71
C VAL A 137 -2.18 -5.73 0.47
N ILE A 138 -1.49 -4.61 0.25
CA ILE A 138 -0.54 -4.46 -0.87
C ILE A 138 0.64 -5.42 -0.70
N SER A 139 1.15 -5.60 0.52
CA SER A 139 2.22 -6.55 0.78
C SER A 139 1.80 -7.97 0.41
N TRP A 140 0.60 -8.39 0.80
CA TRP A 140 0.03 -9.69 0.45
C TRP A 140 -0.14 -9.84 -1.07
N GLN A 141 -0.64 -8.81 -1.76
CA GLN A 141 -0.87 -8.85 -3.21
C GLN A 141 0.43 -9.11 -3.99
N TRP A 142 1.54 -8.50 -3.57
CA TRP A 142 2.82 -8.57 -4.27
C TRP A 142 3.86 -9.49 -3.61
N MET A 143 3.48 -10.22 -2.56
CA MET A 143 4.40 -11.10 -1.81
C MET A 143 5.00 -12.20 -2.69
N GLY A 144 4.25 -12.69 -3.68
CA GLY A 144 4.75 -13.69 -4.63
C GLY A 144 6.03 -13.26 -5.31
N GLU A 145 6.07 -12.02 -5.82
CA GLU A 145 7.24 -11.46 -6.52
C GLU A 145 8.48 -11.47 -5.63
N ALA A 146 8.34 -11.06 -4.36
CA ALA A 146 9.43 -11.10 -3.39
C ALA A 146 9.94 -12.54 -3.14
N ILE A 147 9.02 -13.52 -3.04
CA ILE A 147 9.39 -14.93 -2.89
C ILE A 147 10.22 -15.41 -4.10
N LEU A 148 9.80 -15.10 -5.33
CA LEU A 148 10.57 -15.50 -6.51
C LEU A 148 11.93 -14.82 -6.58
N PHE A 149 11.99 -13.53 -6.26
CA PHE A 149 13.23 -12.79 -6.25
C PHE A 149 14.29 -13.45 -5.38
N TYR A 150 13.91 -13.99 -4.22
CA TYR A 150 14.83 -14.71 -3.34
C TYR A 150 15.06 -16.19 -3.71
N MET A 151 14.20 -16.78 -4.56
CA MET A 151 14.34 -18.16 -5.03
C MET A 151 15.19 -18.28 -6.31
N GLY A 152 15.22 -17.23 -7.13
CA GLY A 152 16.02 -17.13 -8.35
C GLY A 152 17.49 -16.98 -8.05
#